data_AF-A0A0P0AER2-F1
#
_entry.id   AF-A0A0P0AER2-F1
#
_cell.length_a   1.000
_cell.length_b   1.000
_cell.length_c   1.000
_cell.angle_alpha   90.00
_cell.angle_beta   90.00
_cell.angle_gamma   90.00
#
_symmetry.space_group_name_H-M   'P 1'
#
loop_
_entity.id
_entity.type
_entity.pdbx_description
1 polymer ?
#
loop_
_entity_poly.entity_id
_entity_poly.type
_entity_poly.pdbx_seq_one_letter_code
_entity_poly.pdbx_strand_id
1 'polypeptide(L)' 'MIAFRTLPDDHPDLMRSPLLRGALLTLQYAQEHGSIGLTQTKAFKRVFVHWAVENFEVPLDL' A
#
# COMPACT_ATOMS: atom_id res chain seq x y z
N MET A 1 7.79 -10.84 25.25
CA MET A 1 6.81 -10.92 24.14
C MET A 1 5.83 -9.77 24.32
N ILE A 2 5.60 -8.94 23.30
CA ILE A 2 4.62 -7.84 23.38
C ILE A 2 3.25 -8.42 23.03
N ALA A 3 2.23 -8.12 23.84
CA ALA A 3 0.86 -8.49 23.54
C ALA A 3 0.28 -7.55 22.49
N PHE A 4 -0.26 -8.10 21.39
CA PHE A 4 -0.96 -7.31 20.39
C PHE A 4 -2.38 -7.02 20.86
N ARG A 5 -2.82 -5.78 20.66
CA ARG A 5 -4.21 -5.38 20.86
C ARG A 5 -4.98 -5.57 19.56
N THR A 6 -6.10 -6.28 19.62
CA THR A 6 -7.06 -6.30 18.52
C THR A 6 -7.72 -4.93 18.41
N LEU A 7 -7.71 -4.35 17.20
CA LEU A 7 -8.41 -3.12 16.87
C LEU A 7 -9.66 -3.45 16.05
N PRO A 8 -10.79 -2.74 16.26
CA PRO A 8 -11.91 -2.73 15.32
C PRO A 8 -11.47 -2.25 13.93
N ASP A 9 -12.14 -2.72 12.88
CA ASP A 9 -11.82 -2.37 11.49
C ASP A 9 -12.05 -0.87 11.17
N ASP A 10 -12.94 -0.23 11.92
CA ASP A 10 -13.26 1.20 11.82
C ASP A 10 -12.47 2.07 12.79
N HIS A 11 -11.47 1.51 13.47
CA HIS A 11 -10.69 2.24 14.45
C HIS A 11 -9.96 3.43 13.80
N PRO A 12 -10.07 4.66 14.33
CA PRO A 12 -9.56 5.87 13.67
C PRO A 12 -8.04 5.85 13.42
N ASP A 13 -7.26 5.15 14.25
CA ASP A 13 -5.82 5.01 14.04
C ASP A 13 -5.46 4.22 12.77
N LEU A 14 -6.36 3.37 12.27
CA LEU A 14 -6.15 2.64 11.01
C LEU A 14 -6.06 3.62 9.84
N MET A 15 -6.79 4.74 9.87
CA MET A 15 -6.68 5.80 8.87
C MET A 15 -5.30 6.44 8.81
N ARG A 16 -4.50 6.31 9.88
CA ARG A 16 -3.12 6.81 9.94
C ARG A 16 -2.09 5.74 9.60
N SER A 17 -2.47 4.47 9.49
CA SER A 17 -1.56 3.38 9.14
C SER A 17 -1.04 3.52 7.71
N PRO A 18 0.27 3.74 7.49
CA PRO A 18 0.84 3.81 6.14
C PRO A 18 0.69 2.49 5.39
N LEU A 19 0.76 1.35 6.10
CA LEU A 19 0.61 0.04 5.50
C LEU A 19 -0.82 -0.19 5.00
N LEU A 20 -1.84 0.15 5.81
CA LEU A 20 -3.23 0.01 5.38
C LEU A 20 -3.53 0.92 4.19
N ARG A 21 -3.11 2.19 4.26
CA ARG A 21 -3.32 3.15 3.18
C ARG A 21 -2.64 2.71 1.87
N GLY A 22 -1.38 2.25 1.93
CA GLY A 22 -0.68 1.71 0.75
C GLY A 22 -1.35 0.45 0.19
N ALA A 23 -1.84 -0.44 1.05
CA ALA A 23 -2.59 -1.63 0.62
C ALA A 23 -3.90 -1.26 -0.08
N LEU A 24 -4.69 -0.33 0.48
CA LEU A 24 -5.94 0.15 -0.12
C LEU A 24 -5.68 0.80 -1.49
N LEU A 25 -4.67 1.66 -1.61
CA LEU A 25 -4.28 2.27 -2.88
C LEU A 25 -3.84 1.23 -3.93
N THR A 26 -3.11 0.19 -3.51
CA THR A 26 -2.71 -0.91 -4.39
C THR A 26 -3.92 -1.69 -4.92
N LEU A 27 -4.90 -1.96 -4.06
CA LEU A 27 -6.13 -2.64 -4.45
C LEU A 27 -6.98 -1.77 -5.38
N GLN A 28 -7.08 -0.47 -5.11
CA GLN A 28 -7.76 0.48 -5.98
C GLN A 28 -7.11 0.53 -7.37
N TYR A 29 -5.77 0.64 -7.44
CA TYR A 29 -5.06 0.56 -8.72
C TYR A 29 -5.40 -0.70 -9.48
N ALA A 30 -5.44 -1.86 -8.80
CA ALA A 30 -5.74 -3.12 -9.44
C ALA A 30 -7.20 -3.21 -9.94
N GLN A 31 -8.13 -2.56 -9.23
CA GLN A 31 -9.53 -2.46 -9.65
C GLN A 31 -9.69 -1.56 -10.90
N GLU A 32 -8.92 -0.47 -10.98
CA GLU A 32 -8.99 0.50 -12.08
C GLU A 32 -8.20 0.07 -13.33
N HIS A 33 -7.05 -0.57 -13.15
CA HIS A 33 -6.10 -0.89 -14.22
C HIS A 33 -5.89 -2.39 -14.46
N GLY A 34 -6.50 -3.26 -13.66
CA GLY A 34 -6.30 -4.70 -13.70
C GLY A 34 -5.07 -5.17 -12.91
N SER A 35 -4.69 -6.44 -13.09
CA SER A 35 -3.61 -7.05 -12.30
C SER A 35 -2.27 -6.31 -12.44
N ILE A 36 -1.57 -6.13 -11.32
CA ILE A 36 -0.22 -5.57 -11.31
C ILE A 36 0.77 -6.64 -11.80
N GLY A 37 1.38 -6.38 -12.95
CA GLY A 37 2.41 -7.28 -13.49
C GLY A 37 3.67 -7.32 -12.64
N LEU A 38 4.35 -8.47 -12.64
CA LEU A 38 5.65 -8.67 -12.01
C LEU A 38 6.78 -8.80 -13.05
N THR A 39 7.99 -8.41 -12.67
CA THR A 39 9.23 -8.73 -13.39
C THR A 39 9.56 -10.23 -13.26
N GLN A 40 10.54 -10.71 -14.03
CA GLN A 40 11.03 -12.08 -13.90
C GLN A 40 11.59 -12.36 -12.50
N THR A 41 12.16 -11.34 -11.84
CA THR A 41 12.67 -11.40 -10.47
C THR A 41 11.61 -11.13 -9.39
N LYS A 42 10.31 -11.14 -9.77
CA LYS A 42 9.17 -10.94 -8.86
C LYS A 42 9.05 -9.57 -8.20
N ALA A 43 9.72 -8.55 -8.75
CA ALA A 43 9.45 -7.15 -8.40
C ALA A 43 8.21 -6.64 -9.16
N PHE A 44 7.57 -5.56 -8.69
CA PHE A 44 6.50 -4.93 -9.46
C PHE A 44 7.02 -4.29 -10.76
N LYS A 45 6.20 -4.31 -11.82
CA LYS A 45 6.52 -3.63 -13.08
C LYS A 45 6.65 -2.12 -12.88
N ARG A 46 7.57 -1.49 -13.62
CA ARG A 46 7.90 -0.05 -13.51
C ARG A 46 6.69 0.88 -13.66
N VAL A 47 5.69 0.50 -14.46
CA VAL A 47 4.46 1.29 -14.63
C VAL A 47 3.74 1.47 -13.30
N PHE A 48 3.55 0.39 -12.52
CA PHE A 48 2.97 0.48 -11.18
C PHE A 48 3.90 1.24 -10.23
N VAL A 49 5.22 1.00 -10.29
CA VAL A 49 6.18 1.65 -9.37
C VAL A 49 6.18 3.18 -9.55
N HIS A 50 6.17 3.69 -10.79
CA HIS A 50 6.09 5.15 -11.00
C HIS A 50 4.77 5.71 -10.48
N TRP A 51 3.64 5.06 -10.79
CA TRP A 51 2.35 5.47 -10.27
C TRP A 51 2.34 5.47 -8.73
N ALA A 52 2.88 4.43 -8.09
CA ALA A 52 2.92 4.30 -6.64
C ALA A 52 3.76 5.40 -5.99
N VAL A 53 4.88 5.81 -6.59
CA VAL A 53 5.70 6.94 -6.10
C VAL A 53 4.92 8.26 -6.12
N GLU A 54 4.04 8.47 -7.10
CA GLU A 54 3.23 9.68 -7.22
C GLU A 54 2.02 9.69 -6.26
N ASN A 55 1.52 8.52 -5.88
CA ASN A 55 0.25 8.38 -5.15
C ASN A 55 0.41 7.96 -3.69
N PHE A 56 1.51 7.32 -3.30
CA PHE A 56 1.72 6.91 -1.92
C PHE A 56 2.22 8.11 -1.09
N GLU A 57 1.51 8.39 0.01
CA GLU A 57 1.95 9.35 1.03
C GLU A 57 3.08 8.75 1.87
N VAL A 58 4.27 8.57 1.27
CA VAL A 58 5.47 8.15 1.99
C VAL A 58 6.09 9.40 2.63
N PRO A 59 6.32 9.44 3.95
CA PRO A 59 7.16 10.47 4.53
C PRO A 59 8.60 10.21 4.09
N LEU A 60 9.05 10.91 3.05
CA LEU A 60 10.46 10.97 2.65
C LEU A 60 11.17 12.00 3.54
N ASP A 61 11.36 11.66 4.82
CA ASP A 61 12.39 12.30 5.64
C ASP A 61 13.65 11.41 5.57
N LEU A 62 14.46 11.63 4.53
CA LEU A 62 15.86 11.18 4.43
C LEU A 62 16.75 12.39 4.15
#